data_AF-A0A645IGV7-F1
#
_entry.id   AF-A0A645IGV7-F1
#
_cell.length_a   1.000
_cell.length_b   1.000
_cell.length_c   1.000
_cell.angle_alpha   90.00
_cell.angle_beta   90.00
_cell.angle_gamma   90.00
#
_symmetry.space_group_name_H-M   'P 1'
#
loop_
_entity.id
_entity.type
_entity.pdbx_description
1 polymer ?
#
loop_
_entity_poly.entity_id
_entity_poly.type
_entity_poly.pdbx_seq_one_letter_code
_entity_poly.pdbx_strand_id
1 'polypeptide(L)' 'MRSAGVSVETLVEYVSLFHQGTDTIQARKKLLLEQREQIVSRIEELNNVLARLDWKLDGYEERMLHYEEKLK' A
#
# COMPACT_ATOMS: atom_id res chain seq x y z
N MET A 1 -12.12 4.00 -1.19
CA MET A 1 -10.89 4.42 -0.47
C MET A 1 -10.61 3.55 0.75
N ARG A 2 -11.61 3.22 1.59
CA ARG A 2 -11.41 2.28 2.72
C ARG A 2 -10.79 0.93 2.32
N SER A 3 -11.21 0.36 1.18
CA SER A 3 -10.63 -0.87 0.63
C SER A 3 -9.15 -0.76 0.23
N ALA A 4 -8.65 0.45 -0.03
CA ALA A 4 -7.25 0.72 -0.33
C ALA A 4 -6.42 1.00 0.94
N GLY A 5 -6.99 0.78 2.13
CA GLY A 5 -6.31 0.98 3.41
C GLY A 5 -6.33 2.41 3.94
N VAL A 6 -7.11 3.32 3.33
CA VAL A 6 -7.31 4.67 3.88
C VAL A 6 -8.10 4.58 5.18
N SER A 7 -7.63 5.27 6.22
CA SER A 7 -8.25 5.26 7.54
C SER A 7 -9.65 5.88 7.51
N VAL A 8 -10.49 5.46 8.46
CA VAL A 8 -11.84 6.02 8.59
C VAL A 8 -11.76 7.48 9.03
N GLU A 9 -10.79 7.82 9.88
CA GLU A 9 -10.53 9.20 10.32
C GLU A 9 -10.28 10.15 9.15
N THR A 10 -9.43 9.77 8.19
CA THR A 10 -9.14 10.61 7.02
C THR A 10 -10.37 10.81 6.12
N LEU A 11 -11.23 9.80 6.02
CA LEU A 11 -12.49 9.92 5.27
C LEU A 11 -13.48 10.86 5.97
N VAL A 12 -13.56 10.78 7.30
CA VAL A 12 -14.37 11.70 8.11
C VAL A 12 -13.86 13.13 7.96
N GLU A 13 -12.55 13.34 8.01
CA GLU A 13 -11.93 14.66 7.81
C GLU A 13 -12.25 15.23 6.43
N TYR A 14 -12.09 14.44 5.36
CA TYR A 14 -12.44 14.88 4.02
C TYR A 14 -13.91 15.29 3.91
N VAL A 15 -14.82 14.51 4.49
CA VAL A 15 -16.26 14.80 4.49
C VAL A 15 -16.57 16.06 5.31
N SER A 16 -15.90 16.27 6.45
CA SER A 16 -16.01 17.50 7.24
C SER A 16 -15.60 18.73 6.42
N LEU A 17 -14.43 18.67 5.77
CA LEU A 17 -13.97 19.74 4.88
C LEU A 17 -14.92 19.96 3.70
N PHE A 18 -15.49 18.89 3.15
CA PHE A 18 -16.45 18.99 2.05
C PHE A 18 -17.70 19.79 2.44
N HIS A 19 -18.24 19.57 3.63
CA HIS A 19 -19.42 20.29 4.13
C HIS A 19 -19.17 21.79 4.35
N GLN A 20 -17.92 22.20 4.54
CA GLN A 20 -17.53 23.61 4.67
C GLN A 20 -17.50 24.36 3.32
N GLY A 21 -17.71 23.67 2.19
CA GLY A 21 -17.88 24.31 0.89
C GLY A 21 -16.56 24.67 0.19
N THR A 22 -16.59 25.72 -0.63
CA THR A 22 -15.52 26.03 -1.59
C THR A 22 -14.21 26.46 -0.95
N ASP A 23 -14.25 27.00 0.26
CA ASP A 23 -13.08 27.52 0.96
C ASP A 23 -12.06 26.42 1.32
N THR A 24 -12.51 25.17 1.37
CA THR A 24 -11.68 24.00 1.71
C THR A 24 -11.16 23.23 0.50
N ILE A 25 -11.38 23.70 -0.74
CA ILE A 25 -10.97 22.96 -1.96
C ILE A 25 -9.47 22.60 -1.92
N GLN A 26 -8.62 23.53 -1.51
CA GLN A 26 -7.17 23.28 -1.42
C GLN A 26 -6.83 22.26 -0.34
N ALA A 27 -7.45 22.35 0.83
CA ALA A 27 -7.25 21.38 1.92
C ALA A 27 -7.69 19.97 1.51
N ARG A 28 -8.87 19.84 0.88
CA ARG A 28 -9.37 18.57 0.35
C ARG A 28 -8.43 17.97 -0.68
N LYS A 29 -7.93 18.78 -1.62
CA LYS A 29 -6.97 18.33 -2.63
C LYS A 29 -5.66 17.85 -1.99
N LYS A 30 -5.13 18.59 -1.03
CA LYS A 30 -3.91 18.23 -0.31
C LYS A 30 -4.06 16.89 0.41
N LEU A 31 -5.14 16.70 1.16
CA LEU A 31 -5.45 15.45 1.85
C LEU A 31 -5.50 14.27 0.85
N LEU A 32 -6.16 14.43 -0.29
CA LEU A 32 -6.21 13.37 -1.31
C LEU A 32 -4.84 13.07 -1.95
N LEU A 33 -3.98 14.08 -2.12
CA LEU A 33 -2.62 13.87 -2.63
C LEU A 33 -1.76 13.08 -1.63
N GLU A 34 -1.83 13.41 -0.35
CA GLU A 34 -1.14 12.68 0.71
C GLU A 34 -1.61 11.21 0.77
N GLN A 35 -2.93 10.99 0.66
CA GLN A 35 -3.47 9.63 0.59
C GLN A 35 -3.02 8.87 -0.65
N ARG A 36 -2.89 9.56 -1.80
CA ARG A 36 -2.36 8.94 -3.02
C ARG A 36 -0.92 8.50 -2.82
N GLU A 37 -0.07 9.32 -2.22
CA GLU A 37 1.34 8.98 -1.97
C GLU A 37 1.48 7.77 -1.05
N GLN A 38 0.67 7.69 0.01
CA GLN A 38 0.65 6.54 0.91
C GLN A 38 0.25 5.24 0.18
N ILE A 39 -0.77 5.30 -0.69
CA ILE A 39 -1.20 4.15 -1.49
C ILE A 39 -0.08 3.70 -2.44
N VAL A 40 0.58 4.64 -3.12
CA VAL A 40 1.68 4.34 -4.04
C VAL A 40 2.83 3.64 -3.31
N SER A 41 3.27 4.19 -2.18
CA SER A 41 4.33 3.57 -1.36
C SER A 41 3.98 2.15 -0.93
N ARG A 42 2.73 1.90 -0.51
CA ARG A 42 2.29 0.55 -0.15
C ARG A 42 2.26 -0.42 -1.33
N ILE A 43 1.91 0.05 -2.53
CA ILE A 43 1.96 -0.77 -3.75
C ILE A 43 3.40 -1.17 -4.05
N GLU A 44 4.35 -0.24 -3.94
CA GLU A 44 5.78 -0.53 -4.15
C GLU A 44 6.31 -1.57 -3.16
N GLU A 45 5.98 -1.44 -1.88
CA GLU A 45 6.32 -2.43 -0.87
C GLU A 45 5.74 -3.82 -1.19
N LEU A 46 4.46 -3.89 -1.53
CA LEU A 46 3.80 -5.15 -1.88
C LEU A 46 4.38 -5.78 -3.15
N ASN A 47 4.73 -4.99 -4.15
CA ASN A 47 5.40 -5.47 -5.36
C ASN A 47 6.78 -6.04 -5.06
N ASN A 48 7.55 -5.42 -4.17
CA ASN A 48 8.86 -5.95 -3.75
C ASN A 48 8.71 -7.30 -3.00
N VAL A 49 7.71 -7.43 -2.14
CA VAL A 49 7.39 -8.68 -1.46
C VAL A 49 6.98 -9.76 -2.46
N LEU A 50 6.12 -9.41 -3.41
CA LEU A 50 5.68 -10.31 -4.47
C LEU A 50 6.85 -10.79 -5.32
N ALA A 51 7.73 -9.89 -5.78
CA ALA A 51 8.91 -10.26 -6.56
C ALA A 51 9.83 -11.24 -5.81
N ARG A 52 9.99 -11.06 -4.50
CA ARG A 52 10.77 -12.00 -3.67
C ARG A 52 10.08 -13.37 -3.55
N LEU A 53 8.75 -13.38 -3.45
CA LEU A 53 7.98 -14.62 -3.42
C LEU A 53 8.08 -15.36 -4.76
N ASP A 54 7.91 -14.65 -5.87
CA ASP A 54 8.03 -15.20 -7.22
C ASP A 54 9.41 -15.80 -7.45
N TRP A 55 10.48 -15.11 -7.05
CA TRP A 55 11.84 -15.65 -7.12
C TRP A 55 12.03 -16.93 -6.28
N LYS A 56 11.39 -17.00 -5.11
CA LYS A 56 11.42 -18.20 -4.25
C LYS A 56 10.67 -19.36 -4.90
N LEU A 57 9.55 -19.09 -5.55
CA LEU A 57 8.71 -20.10 -6.21
C LEU A 57 9.38 -20.63 -7.48
N ASP A 58 9.96 -19.75 -8.31
CA ASP A 58 10.74 -20.15 -9.50
C ASP A 58 11.90 -21.10 -9.16
N GLY A 59 12.53 -20.89 -8.00
CA GLY A 59 13.64 -21.70 -7.54
C GLY A 59 13.31 -22.70 -6.46
N TYR A 60 12.04 -23.05 -6.27
CA TYR A 60 11.63 -23.76 -5.06
C TYR A 60 12.23 -25.17 -5.00
N GLU A 61 12.02 -25.95 -6.04
CA GLU A 61 12.48 -27.33 -6.13
C GLU A 61 14.01 -27.42 -6.27
N GLU A 62 14.63 -26.50 -7.01
CA GLU A 62 16.07 -26.55 -7.32
C GLU A 62 16.96 -25.92 -6.24
N ARG A 63 16.54 -24.78 -5.69
CA ARG A 63 17.35 -23.98 -4.77
C ARG A 63 16.84 -24.09 -3.34
N MET A 64 15.54 -23.88 -3.10
CA MET A 64 15.01 -23.82 -1.74
C MET A 64 15.11 -25.18 -1.03
N LEU A 65 14.70 -26.28 -1.68
CA LEU A 65 14.83 -27.63 -1.11
C LEU A 65 16.29 -28.00 -0.85
N HIS A 66 17.20 -27.68 -1.77
CA HIS A 66 18.63 -27.96 -1.60
C HIS A 66 19.27 -27.18 -0.45
N TYR A 67 18.86 -25.93 -0.22
CA TYR A 67 19.30 -25.16 0.94
C TYR A 67 18.75 -25.74 2.25
N GLU A 68 17.51 -26.22 2.25
CA GLU A 68 16.87 -26.83 3.42
C GLU A 68 17.56 -28.15 3.82
N GLU A 69 17.92 -29.00 2.85
CA GLU A 69 18.67 -30.23 3.11
C GLU A 69 20.06 -29.96 3.71
N LYS A 70 20.72 -28.86 3.31
CA LYS A 70 22.03 -28.46 3.87
C LYS A 70 21.96 -27.82 5.27
N LEU A 71 20.77 -27.42 5.71
CA LEU A 71 20.53 -26.86 7.04
C LEU A 71 20.14 -27.92 8.08
N LYS A 72 19.89 -29.15 7.64
CA LYS A 72 19.77 -30.33 8.51
C LYS A 72 21.13 -30.90 8.86
#